data_AF-A0A1B9NMY4-F1
#
_entry.id   AF-A0A1B9NMY4-F1
#
_cell.length_a   1.000
_cell.length_b   1.000
_cell.length_c   1.000
_cell.angle_alpha   90.00
_cell.angle_beta   90.00
_cell.angle_gamma   90.00
#
_symmetry.space_group_name_H-M   'P 1'
#
loop_
_entity.id
_entity.type
_entity.pdbx_description
1 polymer ?
#
loop_
_entity_poly.entity_id
_entity_poly.type
_entity_poly.pdbx_seq_one_letter_code
_entity_poly.pdbx_strand_id
1 'polypeptide(L)'
;MLECQLWLSILIIYIFTKTYIMLILRLIIKIIMNKTIDIETGVPSEVVNLVFDNNYSPAQAWREYLKLSQVEVANKIGISQSAYSQYEKSQKLRKATRIKIAEALQIKPELLDF
;
A
#
# COMPACT_ATOMS: atom_id res chain seq x y z
N MET A 1 -38.03 24.64 -34.96
CA MET A 1 -38.09 23.16 -34.81
C MET A 1 -36.69 22.52 -34.82
N LEU A 2 -35.80 22.92 -35.74
CA LEU A 2 -34.42 22.40 -35.85
C LEU A 2 -33.51 22.78 -34.66
N GLU A 3 -33.66 23.96 -34.07
CA GLU A 3 -32.87 24.37 -32.89
C GLU A 3 -33.09 23.47 -31.67
N CYS A 4 -34.34 23.15 -31.31
CA CYS A 4 -34.62 22.23 -30.19
C CYS A 4 -33.98 20.85 -30.39
N GLN A 5 -33.95 20.35 -31.63
CA GLN A 5 -33.32 19.07 -31.97
C GLN A 5 -31.79 19.12 -31.83
N LEU A 6 -31.16 20.25 -32.20
CA LEU A 6 -29.72 20.49 -32.01
C LEU A 6 -29.33 20.57 -30.53
N TRP A 7 -30.09 21.28 -29.71
CA TRP A 7 -29.83 21.37 -28.27
C TRP A 7 -30.00 20.02 -27.55
N LEU A 8 -31.02 19.23 -27.93
CA LEU A 8 -31.23 17.89 -27.41
C LEU A 8 -30.08 16.93 -27.77
N SER A 9 -29.59 16.98 -29.01
CA SER A 9 -28.48 16.12 -29.44
C SER A 9 -27.15 16.47 -28.76
N ILE A 10 -26.86 17.76 -28.54
CA ILE A 10 -25.68 18.19 -27.77
C ILE A 10 -25.76 17.71 -26.31
N LEU A 11 -26.93 17.83 -25.67
CA LEU A 11 -27.13 17.40 -24.29
C LEU A 11 -26.95 15.88 -24.14
N ILE A 12 -27.48 15.11 -25.09
CA ILE A 12 -27.32 13.65 -25.11
C ILE A 12 -25.84 13.27 -25.26
N ILE A 13 -25.12 13.87 -26.21
CA ILE A 13 -23.68 13.60 -26.41
C ILE A 13 -22.89 13.95 -25.14
N TYR A 14 -23.18 15.06 -24.48
CA TYR A 14 -22.53 15.43 -23.22
C TYR A 14 -22.79 14.41 -22.10
N ILE A 15 -24.03 13.94 -21.95
CA ILE A 15 -24.37 12.93 -20.93
C ILE A 15 -23.69 11.60 -21.24
N PHE A 16 -23.68 11.16 -22.51
CA PHE A 16 -23.02 9.91 -22.92
C PHE A 16 -21.50 9.98 -22.72
N THR A 17 -20.86 11.07 -23.15
CA THR A 17 -19.41 11.27 -22.96
C THR A 17 -19.03 11.36 -21.49
N LYS A 18 -19.78 12.12 -20.67
CA LYS A 18 -19.54 12.23 -19.23
C LYS A 18 -19.73 10.90 -18.50
N THR A 19 -20.77 10.14 -18.85
CA THR A 19 -21.02 8.81 -18.27
C THR A 19 -19.92 7.83 -18.65
N TYR A 20 -19.51 7.82 -19.92
CA TYR A 20 -18.43 6.97 -20.42
C TYR A 20 -17.09 7.27 -19.74
N ILE A 21 -16.74 8.55 -19.59
CA ILE A 21 -15.53 8.98 -18.87
C ILE A 21 -15.57 8.55 -17.40
N MET A 22 -16.70 8.73 -16.71
CA MET A 22 -16.84 8.28 -15.32
C MET A 22 -16.76 6.76 -15.17
N LEU A 23 -17.29 6.00 -16.12
CA LEU A 23 -17.23 4.54 -16.13
C LEU A 23 -15.78 4.05 -16.28
N ILE A 24 -15.04 4.62 -17.23
CA ILE A 24 -13.62 4.31 -17.45
C ILE A 24 -12.79 4.72 -16.24
N LEU A 25 -13.03 5.91 -15.68
CA LEU A 25 -12.29 6.38 -14.51
C LEU A 25 -12.51 5.44 -13.32
N ARG A 26 -13.74 4.98 -13.08
CA ARG A 26 -14.05 3.97 -12.05
C ARG A 26 -13.31 2.65 -12.28
N LEU A 27 -13.25 2.18 -13.53
CA LEU A 27 -12.54 0.96 -13.89
C LEU A 27 -11.03 1.10 -13.70
N ILE A 28 -10.44 2.22 -14.14
CA ILE A 28 -9.02 2.51 -13.96
C ILE A 28 -8.66 2.57 -12.48
N ILE A 29 -9.45 3.27 -11.66
CA ILE A 29 -9.25 3.31 -10.21
C ILE A 29 -9.31 1.89 -9.63
N LYS A 30 -10.31 1.08 -10.02
CA LYS A 30 -10.43 -0.30 -9.54
C LYS A 30 -9.24 -1.18 -9.94
N ILE A 31 -8.71 -1.04 -11.16
CA ILE A 31 -7.53 -1.77 -11.63
C ILE A 31 -6.27 -1.32 -10.89
N ILE A 32 -6.08 -0.01 -10.69
CA ILE A 32 -4.95 0.53 -9.92
C ILE A 32 -5.03 0.05 -8.46
N MET A 33 -6.23 0.07 -7.86
CA MET A 33 -6.45 -0.46 -6.51
C MET A 33 -6.32 -1.98 -6.42
N ASN A 34 -6.58 -2.74 -7.48
CA ASN A 34 -6.38 -4.20 -7.49
C ASN A 34 -4.93 -4.61 -7.79
N LYS A 35 -4.11 -3.68 -8.29
CA LYS A 35 -2.66 -3.83 -8.39
C LYS A 35 -1.96 -3.61 -7.04
N THR A 36 -2.70 -3.46 -5.94
CA THR A 36 -2.14 -3.52 -4.59
C THR A 36 -1.55 -4.90 -4.37
N ILE A 37 -0.26 -4.98 -4.70
CA ILE A 37 0.79 -5.81 -4.15
C ILE A 37 0.32 -7.23 -3.87
N ASP A 38 0.80 -8.18 -4.67
CA ASP A 38 0.85 -9.55 -4.22
C ASP A 38 1.80 -9.63 -3.02
N ILE A 39 1.28 -9.33 -1.84
CA ILE A 39 1.95 -9.44 -0.54
C ILE A 39 2.30 -10.89 -0.22
N GLU A 40 1.85 -11.86 -1.05
CA GLU A 40 2.28 -13.25 -0.94
C GLU A 40 3.63 -13.52 -1.62
N THR A 41 4.12 -12.71 -2.56
CA THR A 41 5.39 -13.00 -3.26
C THR A 41 6.28 -11.81 -3.63
N GLY A 42 5.76 -10.58 -3.70
CA GLY A 42 6.49 -9.42 -4.21
C GLY A 42 6.89 -8.39 -3.15
N VAL A 43 8.16 -7.98 -3.13
CA VAL A 43 8.60 -6.78 -2.40
C VAL A 43 8.35 -5.56 -3.31
N PRO A 44 7.57 -4.55 -2.87
CA PRO A 44 7.40 -3.31 -3.64
C PRO A 44 8.73 -2.59 -3.87
N SER A 45 8.89 -1.98 -5.04
CA SER A 45 10.09 -1.19 -5.36
C SER A 45 10.35 -0.08 -4.34
N GLU A 46 9.30 0.48 -3.75
CA GLU A 46 9.41 1.49 -2.71
C GLU A 46 10.04 0.94 -1.43
N VAL A 47 9.68 -0.29 -1.02
CA VAL A 47 10.30 -0.95 0.14
C VAL A 47 11.77 -1.23 -0.14
N VAL A 48 12.09 -1.69 -1.35
CA VAL A 48 13.48 -1.88 -1.80
C VAL A 48 14.26 -0.57 -1.71
N ASN A 49 13.76 0.51 -2.31
CA ASN A 49 14.42 1.81 -2.29
C ASN A 49 14.61 2.34 -0.87
N LEU A 50 13.65 2.15 0.04
CA LEU A 50 13.80 2.55 1.44
C LEU A 50 14.95 1.80 2.14
N VAL A 51 15.14 0.51 1.84
CA VAL A 51 16.24 -0.27 2.42
C VAL A 51 17.59 0.15 1.83
N PHE A 52 17.68 0.30 0.50
CA PHE A 52 18.93 0.62 -0.18
C PHE A 52 19.36 2.09 -0.04
N ASP A 53 18.43 3.03 -0.21
CA ASP A 53 18.75 4.47 -0.25
C ASP A 53 18.87 5.06 1.16
N ASN A 54 18.01 4.63 2.09
CA ASN A 54 17.94 5.19 3.45
C ASN A 54 18.60 4.30 4.51
N ASN A 55 19.16 3.15 4.13
CA ASN A 55 19.75 2.16 5.04
C ASN A 55 18.78 1.72 6.16
N TYR A 56 17.48 1.67 5.83
CA TYR A 56 16.43 1.23 6.76
C TYR A 56 16.48 -0.29 6.90
N SER A 57 16.13 -0.80 8.08
CA SER A 57 15.89 -2.23 8.21
C SER A 57 14.64 -2.63 7.40
N PRO A 58 14.56 -3.88 6.92
CA PRO A 58 13.36 -4.36 6.21
C PRO A 58 12.07 -4.12 7.01
N ALA A 59 12.10 -4.32 8.33
CA ALA A 59 10.96 -4.06 9.21
C ALA A 59 10.53 -2.58 9.20
N GLN A 60 11.49 -1.66 9.25
CA GLN A 60 11.23 -0.22 9.18
C GLN A 60 10.69 0.18 7.81
N ALA A 61 11.29 -0.34 6.73
CA ALA A 61 10.86 -0.04 5.36
C ALA A 61 9.41 -0.48 5.11
N TRP A 62 9.04 -1.70 5.51
CA TRP A 62 7.66 -2.18 5.44
C TRP A 62 6.70 -1.37 6.30
N ARG A 63 7.12 -0.98 7.52
CA ARG A 63 6.30 -0.13 8.38
C ARG A 63 5.99 1.21 7.73
N GLU A 64 7.00 1.89 7.18
CA GLU A 64 6.84 3.18 6.49
C GLU A 64 5.98 3.04 5.23
N TYR A 65 6.19 1.99 4.45
CA TYR A 65 5.39 1.70 3.25
C TYR A 65 3.90 1.51 3.58
N LEU A 66 3.61 0.77 4.67
CA LEU A 66 2.25 0.55 5.18
C LEU A 66 1.70 1.73 5.98
N LYS A 67 2.48 2.81 6.16
CA LYS A 67 2.13 4.02 6.91
C LYS A 67 1.71 3.75 8.35
N LEU A 68 2.37 2.79 8.99
CA LEU A 68 2.17 2.45 10.40
C LEU A 68 3.20 3.17 11.28
N SER A 69 2.81 3.56 12.48
CA SER A 69 3.72 4.09 13.50
C SER A 69 4.39 2.96 14.29
N GLN A 70 5.54 3.26 14.91
CA GLN A 70 6.20 2.31 15.80
C GLN A 70 5.30 1.89 16.97
N VAL A 71 4.45 2.80 17.47
CA VAL A 71 3.51 2.54 18.56
C VAL A 71 2.45 1.53 18.11
N GLU A 72 1.88 1.69 16.92
CA GLU A 72 0.85 0.77 16.42
C GLU A 72 1.38 -0.66 16.23
N VAL A 73 2.56 -0.82 15.65
CA VAL A 73 3.15 -2.15 15.48
C VAL A 73 3.55 -2.75 16.83
N ALA A 74 4.12 -1.95 17.75
CA ALA A 74 4.45 -2.39 19.10
C ALA A 74 3.21 -2.88 19.87
N ASN A 75 2.10 -2.15 19.77
CA ASN A 75 0.83 -2.53 20.37
C ASN A 75 0.29 -3.84 19.80
N LYS A 76 0.38 -4.03 18.48
CA LYS A 76 -0.05 -5.28 17.82
C LYS A 76 0.71 -6.51 18.30
N ILE A 77 2.01 -6.39 18.57
CA ILE A 77 2.84 -7.51 19.06
C ILE A 77 2.98 -7.56 20.59
N GLY A 78 2.33 -6.65 21.30
CA GLY A 78 2.27 -6.62 22.77
C GLY A 78 3.58 -6.21 23.47
N ILE A 79 4.36 -5.29 22.88
CA ILE A 79 5.59 -4.76 23.48
C ILE A 79 5.57 -3.23 23.58
N SER A 80 6.54 -2.65 24.30
CA SER A 80 6.69 -1.19 24.32
C SER A 80 7.22 -0.64 23.00
N GLN A 81 6.86 0.61 22.67
CA GLN A 81 7.42 1.30 21.50
C GLN A 81 8.95 1.39 21.53
N SER A 82 9.54 1.56 22.72
CA SER A 82 11.01 1.54 22.89
C SER A 82 11.64 0.19 22.55
N ALA A 83 10.99 -0.92 22.95
CA ALA A 83 11.44 -2.27 22.60
C ALA A 83 11.33 -2.52 21.09
N TYR A 84 10.23 -2.06 20.46
CA TYR A 84 10.07 -2.14 19.01
C TYR A 84 11.11 -1.31 18.26
N SER A 85 11.45 -0.10 18.73
CA SER A 85 12.53 0.70 18.15
C SER A 85 13.89 -0.01 18.20
N GLN A 86 14.17 -0.79 19.25
CA GLN A 86 15.37 -1.62 19.30
C GLN A 86 15.33 -2.75 18.28
N TYR A 87 14.15 -3.32 18.00
CA TYR A 87 13.99 -4.36 16.98
C TYR A 87 14.26 -3.80 15.58
N GLU A 88 13.76 -2.60 15.25
CA GLU A 88 14.03 -1.96 13.95
C GLU A 88 15.52 -1.61 13.77
N LYS A 89 16.25 -1.32 14.85
CA LYS A 89 17.70 -1.06 14.80
C LYS A 89 18.55 -2.33 14.73
N SER A 90 17.96 -3.49 14.98
CA SER A 90 18.68 -4.76 14.97
C SER A 90 18.92 -5.21 13.54
N GLN A 91 20.18 -5.47 13.21
CA GLN A 91 20.58 -6.01 11.90
C GLN A 91 20.01 -7.41 11.64
N LYS A 92 19.73 -8.19 12.70
CA LYS A 92 19.22 -9.56 12.56
C LYS A 92 18.19 -9.87 13.63
N LEU A 93 16.92 -9.86 13.22
CA LEU A 93 15.81 -10.25 14.08
C LEU A 93 15.84 -11.77 14.34
N ARG A 94 15.52 -12.16 15.58
CA ARG A 94 15.28 -13.58 15.91
C ARG A 94 14.07 -14.07 15.12
N LYS A 95 14.08 -15.34 14.70
CA LYS A 95 12.99 -15.95 13.92
C LYS A 95 11.61 -15.71 14.55
N ALA A 96 11.48 -15.91 15.86
CA ALA A 96 10.21 -15.69 16.57
C ALA A 96 9.74 -14.23 16.54
N THR A 97 10.67 -13.27 16.65
CA THR A 97 10.35 -11.84 16.58
C THR A 97 9.93 -11.44 15.17
N ARG A 98 10.64 -11.96 14.15
CA ARG A 98 10.32 -11.71 12.75
C ARG A 98 8.91 -12.16 12.38
N ILE A 99 8.51 -13.35 12.84
CA ILE A 99 7.16 -13.88 12.62
C ILE A 99 6.10 -12.96 13.24
N LYS A 100 6.28 -12.54 14.50
CA LYS A 100 5.34 -11.62 15.17
C LYS A 100 5.21 -10.28 14.45
N ILE A 101 6.33 -9.71 13.98
CA ILE A 101 6.34 -8.44 13.24
C ILE A 101 5.64 -8.63 11.88
N ALA A 102 5.95 -9.72 11.17
CA ALA A 102 5.32 -10.04 9.89
C ALA A 102 3.80 -10.20 10.03
N GLU A 103 3.33 -10.91 11.06
CA GLU A 103 1.91 -11.02 11.40
C GLU A 103 1.26 -9.66 11.67
N ALA A 104 1.93 -8.78 12.44
CA ALA A 104 1.42 -7.43 12.73
C ALA A 104 1.32 -6.53 11.49
N LEU A 105 2.23 -6.74 10.52
CA LEU A 105 2.26 -6.03 9.23
C LEU A 105 1.42 -6.73 8.15
N GLN A 106 0.87 -7.91 8.42
CA GLN A 106 0.13 -8.75 7.47
C GLN A 106 0.94 -9.12 6.22
N ILE A 107 2.22 -9.45 6.42
CA ILE A 107 3.15 -9.89 5.37
C ILE A 107 3.76 -11.24 5.72
N LYS A 108 4.39 -11.90 4.74
CA LYS A 108 5.17 -13.11 4.97
C LYS A 108 6.48 -12.81 5.69
N PRO A 109 6.93 -13.65 6.66
CA PRO A 109 8.16 -13.41 7.42
C PRO A 109 9.43 -13.44 6.55
N GLU A 110 9.39 -14.11 5.40
CA GLU A 110 10.47 -14.12 4.41
C GLU A 110 10.74 -12.73 3.82
N LEU A 111 9.73 -11.85 3.77
CA LEU A 111 9.85 -10.47 3.29
C LEU A 111 10.53 -9.54 4.31
N LEU A 112 10.98 -10.08 5.45
CA LEU A 112 11.77 -9.36 6.46
C LEU A 112 13.20 -9.92 6.56
N ASP A 113 13.64 -10.76 5.63
CA ASP A 113 14.93 -11.44 5.66
C ASP A 113 15.71 -11.23 4.35
N PHE A 114 16.04 -9.98 4.04
CA PHE A 114 16.89 -9.58 2.92
C PHE A 114 17.79 -8.40 3.29
#